data_AF-A0A250KKG3-F1
#
_entry.id   AF-A0A250KKG3-F1
#
_cell.length_a   1.000
_cell.length_b   1.000
_cell.length_c   1.000
_cell.angle_alpha   90.00
_cell.angle_beta   90.00
_cell.angle_gamma   90.00
#
_symmetry.space_group_name_H-M   'P 1'
#
loop_
_entity.id
_entity.type
_entity.pdbx_description
1 polymer ?
#
loop_
_entity_poly.entity_id
_entity_poly.type
_entity_poly.pdbx_seq_one_letter_code
_entity_poly.pdbx_strand_id
1 'polypeptide(L)'
;MEKKNFYRQLRLSCVVLLAAFALNVSAQSSRQVRPYSFNKKGVFYGRQPVMGIDIRTFVDLGYGYAKDRYNVYFEGQILPFVDPMTFRLKVPGSVYQGGYPGDYSDDYPVNPRDEYDPYYNEGYVVTSNAVLYNGRKISDRASSFKDLGWGYGKDTFEVYYMGRKINDARSSSFKVLKDGYAEDAFDTYYRGKVVK
;
A
#
# COMPACT_ATOMS: atom_id res chain seq x y z
N MET A 1 -1.15 40.98 -41.31
CA MET A 1 -0.59 41.53 -40.05
C MET A 1 -1.39 41.12 -38.80
N GLU A 2 -2.55 40.46 -38.93
CA GLU A 2 -3.45 40.15 -37.79
C GLU A 2 -3.09 38.93 -36.94
N LYS A 3 -2.45 37.89 -37.50
CA LYS A 3 -2.14 36.65 -36.74
C LYS A 3 -1.25 36.91 -35.51
N LYS A 4 -0.36 37.90 -35.56
CA LYS A 4 0.56 38.24 -34.46
C LYS A 4 -0.16 38.78 -33.21
N ASN A 5 -1.29 39.48 -33.39
CA ASN A 5 -2.06 40.04 -32.29
C ASN A 5 -2.92 38.97 -31.58
N PHE A 6 -3.42 37.98 -32.32
CA PHE A 6 -4.18 36.86 -31.75
C PHE A 6 -3.34 36.03 -30.76
N TYR A 7 -2.11 35.65 -31.13
CA TYR A 7 -1.21 34.91 -30.23
C TYR A 7 -0.77 35.72 -29.01
N ARG A 8 -0.69 37.06 -29.12
CA ARG A 8 -0.35 37.94 -28.01
C ARG A 8 -1.50 38.03 -27.00
N GLN A 9 -2.74 38.13 -27.46
CA GLN A 9 -3.92 38.14 -26.59
C GLN A 9 -4.16 36.78 -25.91
N LEU A 10 -3.92 35.67 -26.62
CA LEU A 10 -4.01 34.32 -26.06
C LEU A 10 -2.97 34.07 -24.94
N ARG A 11 -1.74 34.57 -25.12
CA ARG A 11 -0.69 34.47 -24.08
C ARG A 11 -1.01 35.31 -22.85
N LEU A 12 -1.57 36.51 -23.02
CA LEU A 12 -1.99 37.37 -21.92
C LEU A 12 -3.16 36.74 -21.13
N SER A 13 -4.12 36.10 -21.80
CA SER A 13 -5.24 35.43 -21.13
C SER A 13 -4.78 34.18 -20.35
N CYS A 14 -3.82 33.41 -20.86
CA CYS A 14 -3.24 32.27 -20.13
C CYS A 14 -2.47 32.71 -18.87
N VAL A 15 -1.75 33.83 -18.91
CA VAL A 15 -0.99 34.33 -17.75
C VAL A 15 -1.94 34.86 -16.67
N VAL A 16 -3.04 35.51 -17.04
CA VAL A 16 -4.07 35.96 -16.07
C VAL A 16 -4.82 34.77 -15.45
N LEU A 17 -5.12 33.72 -16.23
CA LEU A 17 -5.70 32.47 -15.72
C LEU A 17 -4.76 31.72 -14.76
N LEU A 18 -3.44 31.75 -15.02
CA LEU A 18 -2.43 31.15 -14.14
C LEU A 18 -2.24 31.96 -12.85
N ALA A 19 -2.35 33.29 -12.89
CA ALA A 19 -2.24 34.14 -11.71
C ALA A 19 -3.45 34.03 -10.78
N ALA A 20 -4.66 33.80 -11.32
CA ALA A 20 -5.88 33.62 -10.53
C ALA A 20 -5.88 32.33 -9.68
N PHE A 21 -5.09 31.31 -10.08
CA PHE A 21 -4.91 30.09 -9.29
C PHE A 21 -3.90 30.22 -8.13
N ALA A 22 -3.09 31.29 -8.12
CA ALA A 22 -2.04 31.47 -7.11
C ALA A 22 -2.50 32.21 -5.83
N LEU A 23 -3.73 32.76 -5.81
CA LEU A 23 -4.24 33.54 -4.69
C LEU A 23 -5.44 32.87 -4.01
N ASN A 24 -5.20 31.71 -3.39
CA ASN A 24 -6.09 31.19 -2.35
C ASN A 24 -5.25 30.47 -1.28
N VAL A 25 -4.35 31.19 -0.62
CA VAL A 25 -3.82 30.76 0.68
C VAL A 25 -4.71 31.40 1.74
N SER A 26 -5.80 30.74 2.08
CA SER A 26 -6.50 31.03 3.33
C SER A 26 -5.69 30.39 4.45
N ALA A 27 -4.93 31.21 5.18
CA ALA A 27 -4.36 30.81 6.46
C ALA A 27 -5.50 30.55 7.44
N GLN A 28 -5.75 29.27 7.77
CA GLN A 28 -6.81 28.91 8.71
C GLN A 28 -6.28 27.98 9.81
N SER A 29 -6.25 28.58 11.01
CA SER A 29 -6.39 28.01 12.36
C SER A 29 -5.69 26.69 12.70
N SER A 30 -4.87 26.73 13.74
CA SER A 30 -4.22 25.61 14.44
C SER A 30 -5.19 24.71 15.24
N ARG A 31 -6.35 24.39 14.69
CA ARG A 31 -7.04 23.15 15.08
C ARG A 31 -6.19 22.01 14.54
N GLN A 32 -6.11 20.87 15.24
CA GLN A 32 -5.63 19.63 14.62
C GLN A 32 -6.50 19.38 13.38
N VAL A 33 -6.04 19.87 12.23
CA VAL A 33 -6.67 19.58 10.95
C VAL A 33 -6.33 18.12 10.73
N ARG A 34 -7.24 17.23 11.13
CA ARG A 34 -7.19 15.84 10.70
C ARG A 34 -7.32 15.89 9.18
N PRO A 35 -6.22 15.64 8.45
CA PRO A 35 -6.22 15.96 7.04
C PRO A 35 -7.02 14.92 6.26
N TYR A 36 -7.24 13.73 6.84
CA TYR A 36 -8.22 12.78 6.40
C TYR A 36 -9.61 13.06 6.98
N SER A 37 -10.63 12.89 6.15
CA SER A 37 -12.04 12.86 6.55
C SER A 37 -12.76 11.73 5.83
N PHE A 38 -13.86 11.24 6.38
CA PHE A 38 -14.66 10.20 5.73
C PHE A 38 -16.15 10.42 5.96
N ASN A 39 -16.95 9.94 5.03
CA ASN A 39 -18.40 9.98 5.09
C ASN A 39 -19.00 8.82 4.26
N LYS A 40 -20.31 8.80 4.07
CA LYS A 40 -21.00 7.76 3.27
C LYS A 40 -20.49 7.63 1.82
N LYS A 41 -19.80 8.64 1.28
CA LYS A 41 -19.23 8.65 -0.07
C LYS A 41 -17.79 8.12 -0.12
N GLY A 42 -17.13 7.89 1.01
CA GLY A 42 -15.77 7.37 1.08
C GLY A 42 -14.84 8.19 1.97
N VAL A 43 -13.53 8.01 1.74
CA VAL A 43 -12.45 8.70 2.46
C VAL A 43 -11.85 9.79 1.57
N PHE A 44 -11.48 10.91 2.19
CA PHE A 44 -10.98 12.11 1.53
C PHE A 44 -9.72 12.59 2.26
N TYR A 45 -8.77 13.13 1.50
CA TYR A 45 -7.65 13.92 2.03
C TYR A 45 -7.89 15.39 1.63
N GLY A 46 -8.05 16.26 2.63
CA GLY A 46 -8.58 17.61 2.42
C GLY A 46 -9.97 17.56 1.78
N ARG A 47 -10.08 18.02 0.52
CA ARG A 47 -11.33 17.98 -0.27
C ARG A 47 -11.31 16.94 -1.38
N GLN A 48 -10.22 16.19 -1.53
CA GLN A 48 -10.04 15.25 -2.63
C GLN A 48 -10.40 13.83 -2.19
N PRO A 49 -11.20 13.08 -2.95
CA PRO A 49 -11.47 11.68 -2.65
C PRO A 49 -10.19 10.85 -2.83
N VAL A 50 -9.96 9.91 -1.91
CA VAL A 50 -8.88 8.94 -2.00
C VAL A 50 -9.46 7.61 -2.45
N MET A 51 -9.02 7.15 -3.62
CA MET A 51 -9.58 5.97 -4.28
C MET A 51 -8.89 4.69 -3.81
N GLY A 52 -9.62 3.56 -3.87
CA GLY A 52 -9.06 2.23 -3.59
C GLY A 52 -8.79 1.92 -2.13
N ILE A 53 -9.31 2.74 -1.20
CA ILE A 53 -9.25 2.47 0.23
C ILE A 53 -10.18 1.32 0.60
N ASP A 54 -9.67 0.34 1.33
CA ASP A 54 -10.52 -0.59 2.09
C ASP A 54 -11.06 0.11 3.34
N ILE A 55 -12.24 0.73 3.18
CA ILE A 55 -12.90 1.54 4.22
C ILE A 55 -13.09 0.75 5.53
N ARG A 56 -13.27 -0.57 5.45
CA ARG A 56 -13.50 -1.41 6.63
C ARG A 56 -12.28 -1.51 7.55
N THR A 57 -11.09 -1.31 7.00
CA THR A 57 -9.82 -1.47 7.71
C THR A 57 -8.99 -0.18 7.72
N PHE A 58 -9.57 0.93 7.24
CA PHE A 58 -8.90 2.22 7.16
C PHE A 58 -8.66 2.83 8.54
N VAL A 59 -7.43 3.30 8.76
CA VAL A 59 -6.96 3.92 10.00
C VAL A 59 -6.21 5.20 9.63
N ASP A 60 -6.71 6.35 10.08
CA ASP A 60 -5.96 7.62 10.05
C ASP A 60 -4.92 7.61 11.18
N LEU A 61 -3.64 7.69 10.83
CA LEU A 61 -2.52 7.69 11.77
C LEU A 61 -2.09 9.12 12.16
N GLY A 62 -2.69 10.14 11.55
CA GLY A 62 -2.30 11.53 11.72
C GLY A 62 -1.04 11.91 10.93
N TYR A 63 -0.67 13.20 11.00
CA TYR A 63 0.49 13.76 10.29
C TYR A 63 0.48 13.52 8.76
N GLY A 64 -0.70 13.35 8.18
CA GLY A 64 -0.86 13.02 6.76
C GLY A 64 -0.69 11.54 6.43
N TYR A 65 -0.38 10.67 7.41
CA TYR A 65 -0.31 9.23 7.21
C TYR A 65 -1.63 8.54 7.54
N ALA A 66 -1.97 7.53 6.76
CA ALA A 66 -3.05 6.60 7.05
C ALA A 66 -2.67 5.22 6.54
N LYS A 67 -3.45 4.19 6.89
CA LYS A 67 -3.28 2.84 6.32
C LYS A 67 -4.62 2.11 6.23
N ASP A 68 -4.69 1.11 5.38
CA ASP A 68 -5.72 0.08 5.42
C ASP A 68 -5.05 -1.31 5.37
N ARG A 69 -5.81 -2.39 5.20
CA ARG A 69 -5.23 -3.75 5.15
C ARG A 69 -4.30 -4.02 3.96
N TYR A 70 -4.32 -3.19 2.92
CA TYR A 70 -3.58 -3.39 1.67
C TYR A 70 -2.53 -2.32 1.42
N ASN A 71 -2.68 -1.12 1.98
CA ASN A 71 -1.90 0.04 1.60
C ASN A 71 -1.56 0.91 2.82
N VAL A 72 -0.41 1.58 2.72
CA VAL A 72 -0.11 2.76 3.54
C VAL A 72 -0.27 3.97 2.65
N TYR A 73 -0.77 5.06 3.23
CA TYR A 73 -1.01 6.31 2.55
C TYR A 73 -0.21 7.43 3.19
N PHE A 74 0.25 8.36 2.36
CA PHE A 74 0.77 9.66 2.76
C PHE A 74 0.08 10.73 1.92
N GLU A 75 -0.58 11.66 2.57
CA GLU A 75 -1.29 12.78 1.95
C GLU A 75 -2.31 12.35 0.87
N GLY A 76 -3.01 11.26 1.15
CA GLY A 76 -4.00 10.67 0.23
C GLY A 76 -3.41 9.81 -0.88
N GLN A 77 -2.08 9.71 -0.99
CA GLN A 77 -1.41 8.88 -2.01
C GLN A 77 -0.93 7.57 -1.41
N ILE A 78 -1.00 6.47 -2.18
CA ILE A 78 -0.45 5.19 -1.76
C ILE A 78 1.08 5.32 -1.69
N LEU A 79 1.67 5.02 -0.53
CA LEU A 79 3.09 4.82 -0.37
C LEU A 79 3.47 3.45 -0.95
N PRO A 80 4.22 3.40 -2.08
CA PRO A 80 4.54 2.14 -2.72
C PRO A 80 5.54 1.35 -1.87
N PHE A 81 5.43 0.02 -1.94
CA PHE A 81 6.38 -0.92 -1.34
C PHE A 81 6.47 -0.85 0.20
N VAL A 82 5.41 -0.37 0.84
CA VAL A 82 5.29 -0.34 2.29
C VAL A 82 4.33 -1.44 2.73
N ASP A 83 4.74 -2.21 3.72
CA ASP A 83 3.89 -3.19 4.36
C ASP A 83 2.94 -2.50 5.37
N PRO A 84 1.61 -2.48 5.10
CA PRO A 84 0.64 -1.85 5.99
C PRO A 84 0.53 -2.54 7.36
N MET A 85 0.86 -3.83 7.45
CA MET A 85 0.76 -4.57 8.71
C MET A 85 1.83 -4.13 9.69
N THR A 86 3.05 -3.86 9.23
CA THR A 86 4.19 -3.48 10.07
C THR A 86 4.43 -1.96 10.14
N PHE A 87 3.84 -1.17 9.24
CA PHE A 87 4.01 0.29 9.25
C PHE A 87 3.48 0.94 10.53
N ARG A 88 4.32 1.74 11.20
CA ARG A 88 3.99 2.50 12.42
C ARG A 88 4.68 3.86 12.38
N LEU A 89 4.01 4.91 12.85
CA LEU A 89 4.62 6.21 13.07
C LEU A 89 5.40 6.21 14.38
N LYS A 90 6.66 6.65 14.34
CA LYS A 90 7.44 6.96 15.53
C LYS A 90 7.32 8.44 15.84
N VAL A 91 6.50 8.79 16.84
CA VAL A 91 6.34 10.17 17.28
C VAL A 91 7.29 10.43 18.47
N PRO A 92 8.21 11.40 18.40
CA PRO A 92 9.07 11.75 19.52
C PRO A 92 8.23 12.22 20.72
N GLY A 93 8.42 11.59 21.90
CA GLY A 93 7.77 11.99 23.14
C GLY A 93 6.52 11.20 23.55
N SER A 94 6.01 10.27 22.71
CA SER A 94 5.00 9.31 23.18
C SER A 94 5.70 8.13 23.87
N VAL A 95 5.50 7.96 25.17
CA VAL A 95 5.86 6.73 25.88
C VAL A 95 5.07 5.60 25.22
N TYR A 96 5.76 4.75 24.45
CA TYR A 96 5.19 3.56 23.84
C TYR A 96 4.79 2.59 24.97
N GLN A 97 3.55 2.69 25.46
CA GLN A 97 2.86 1.51 25.95
C GLN A 97 2.36 0.76 24.70
N GLY A 98 2.64 -0.54 24.62
CA GLY A 98 2.32 -1.41 23.49
C GLY A 98 0.83 -1.65 23.25
N GLY A 99 0.06 -0.57 23.12
CA GLY A 99 -1.29 -0.52 22.60
C GLY A 99 -1.38 0.72 21.72
N TYR A 100 -2.11 0.62 20.61
CA TYR A 100 -2.45 1.75 19.74
C TYR A 100 -2.86 3.01 20.56
N PRO A 101 -2.58 4.25 20.09
CA PRO A 101 -2.89 5.45 20.85
C PRO A 101 -4.38 5.49 21.21
N GLY A 102 -4.66 5.36 22.52
CA GLY A 102 -5.99 5.37 23.10
C GLY A 102 -6.59 6.78 23.12
N ASP A 103 -7.08 7.24 21.97
CA ASP A 103 -8.10 8.30 21.88
C ASP A 103 -9.02 8.07 20.67
N TYR A 104 -9.34 6.80 20.41
CA TYR A 104 -10.46 6.46 19.54
C TYR A 104 -11.72 6.40 20.40
N SER A 105 -12.64 7.33 20.13
CA SER A 105 -14.05 7.20 20.50
C SER A 105 -14.57 5.80 20.13
N ASP A 106 -15.49 5.25 20.94
CA ASP A 106 -16.23 3.96 20.78
C ASP A 106 -16.86 3.69 19.39
N ASP A 107 -16.71 4.60 18.43
CA ASP A 107 -17.36 4.62 17.12
C ASP A 107 -16.51 3.98 15.99
N TYR A 108 -15.32 3.44 16.30
CA TYR A 108 -14.47 2.78 15.29
C TYR A 108 -14.40 1.27 15.49
N PRO A 109 -14.70 0.48 14.45
CA PRO A 109 -14.53 -0.96 14.51
C PRO A 109 -13.05 -1.30 14.60
N VAL A 110 -12.66 -1.89 15.74
CA VAL A 110 -11.39 -2.61 15.87
C VAL A 110 -11.35 -3.65 14.77
N ASN A 111 -10.33 -3.63 13.90
CA ASN A 111 -10.17 -4.69 12.91
C ASN A 111 -9.97 -6.00 13.68
N PRO A 112 -10.76 -7.05 13.47
CA PRO A 112 -10.60 -8.33 14.18
C PRO A 112 -9.22 -8.98 13.95
N ARG A 113 -8.39 -8.41 13.06
CA ARG A 113 -7.01 -8.83 12.78
C ARG A 113 -5.94 -7.92 13.39
N ASP A 114 -6.31 -6.91 14.18
CA ASP A 114 -5.36 -6.10 14.96
C ASP A 114 -4.94 -6.78 16.28
N GLU A 115 -5.41 -8.00 16.54
CA GLU A 115 -4.73 -8.91 17.46
C GLU A 115 -3.34 -9.16 16.89
N TYR A 116 -2.35 -8.46 17.46
CA TYR A 116 -0.93 -8.71 17.27
C TYR A 116 -0.71 -10.21 17.47
N ASP A 117 -0.68 -10.97 16.37
CA ASP A 117 -0.24 -12.35 16.39
C ASP A 117 1.28 -12.34 16.33
N PRO A 118 1.99 -12.56 17.46
CA PRO A 118 3.45 -12.60 17.49
C PRO A 118 4.04 -13.72 16.63
N TYR A 119 3.20 -14.61 16.07
CA TYR A 119 3.58 -15.69 15.16
C TYR A 119 3.37 -15.36 13.67
N TYR A 120 2.78 -14.21 13.30
CA TYR A 120 2.68 -13.78 11.89
C TYR A 120 3.91 -12.99 11.43
N ASN A 121 5.09 -13.59 11.62
CA ASN A 121 6.34 -13.10 11.07
C ASN A 121 6.88 -14.17 10.11
N GLU A 122 7.22 -13.76 8.89
CA GLU A 122 7.74 -14.56 7.75
C GLU A 122 6.65 -15.02 6.75
N GLY A 123 6.36 -14.16 5.76
CA GLY A 123 5.42 -14.53 4.69
C GLY A 123 5.35 -13.50 3.57
N TYR A 124 4.55 -13.81 2.54
CA TYR A 124 4.26 -12.88 1.47
C TYR A 124 3.17 -11.90 1.90
N VAL A 125 3.41 -10.61 1.74
CA VAL A 125 2.41 -9.54 1.93
C VAL A 125 1.91 -9.12 0.56
N VAL A 126 0.63 -9.34 0.29
CA VAL A 126 -0.01 -8.93 -0.98
C VAL A 126 -0.72 -7.59 -0.76
N THR A 127 -0.12 -6.51 -1.28
CA THR A 127 -0.72 -5.16 -1.28
C THR A 127 -1.65 -4.99 -2.49
N SER A 128 -2.22 -3.80 -2.69
CA SER A 128 -3.03 -3.53 -3.89
C SER A 128 -2.23 -3.56 -5.20
N ASN A 129 -0.91 -3.36 -5.12
CA ASN A 129 -0.05 -3.10 -6.27
C ASN A 129 1.27 -3.88 -6.28
N ALA A 130 1.60 -4.60 -5.21
CA ALA A 130 2.85 -5.31 -5.08
C ALA A 130 2.72 -6.54 -4.17
N VAL A 131 3.68 -7.44 -4.30
CA VAL A 131 3.93 -8.51 -3.34
C VAL A 131 5.24 -8.19 -2.65
N LEU A 132 5.24 -8.20 -1.33
CA LEU A 132 6.40 -7.96 -0.50
C LEU A 132 6.79 -9.25 0.23
N TYR A 133 8.08 -9.39 0.50
CA TYR A 133 8.63 -10.41 1.39
C TYR A 133 9.69 -9.75 2.27
N ASN A 134 9.54 -9.83 3.59
CA ASN A 134 10.40 -9.14 4.56
C ASN A 134 10.62 -7.65 4.22
N GLY A 135 9.54 -6.94 3.89
CA GLY A 135 9.54 -5.53 3.53
C GLY A 135 10.15 -5.19 2.17
N ARG A 136 10.62 -6.17 1.40
CA ARG A 136 11.16 -5.97 0.04
C ARG A 136 10.10 -6.36 -0.98
N LYS A 137 9.90 -5.52 -2.01
CA LYS A 137 9.08 -5.89 -3.15
C LYS A 137 9.72 -7.05 -3.93
N ILE A 138 8.91 -8.06 -4.24
CA ILE A 138 9.30 -9.25 -5.02
C ILE A 138 8.49 -9.44 -6.31
N SER A 139 7.27 -8.87 -6.41
CA SER A 139 6.46 -8.91 -7.64
C SER A 139 5.54 -7.69 -7.72
N ASP A 140 5.21 -7.26 -8.94
CA ASP A 140 4.14 -6.29 -9.24
C ASP A 140 2.77 -6.96 -9.45
N ARG A 141 2.71 -8.29 -9.46
CA ARG A 141 1.53 -9.07 -9.85
C ARG A 141 0.67 -9.49 -8.67
N ALA A 142 0.45 -8.55 -7.75
CA ALA A 142 -0.33 -8.78 -6.53
C ALA A 142 -1.71 -9.41 -6.79
N SER A 143 -2.38 -8.98 -7.86
CA SER A 143 -3.71 -9.46 -8.25
C SER A 143 -3.79 -10.95 -8.58
N SER A 144 -2.66 -11.58 -8.92
CA SER A 144 -2.59 -13.01 -9.27
C SER A 144 -1.77 -13.84 -8.29
N PHE A 145 -1.18 -13.19 -7.28
CA PHE A 145 -0.26 -13.86 -6.38
C PHE A 145 -1.01 -14.79 -5.43
N LYS A 146 -0.44 -15.98 -5.21
CA LYS A 146 -0.91 -16.99 -4.28
C LYS A 146 0.26 -17.40 -3.40
N ASP A 147 0.09 -17.22 -2.09
CA ASP A 147 0.93 -17.90 -1.11
C ASP A 147 0.53 -19.39 -1.10
N LEU A 148 1.50 -20.26 -1.38
CA LEU A 148 1.30 -21.71 -1.44
C LEU A 148 1.69 -22.40 -0.13
N GLY A 149 2.17 -21.65 0.86
CA GLY A 149 2.70 -22.16 2.11
C GLY A 149 4.14 -22.69 1.99
N TRP A 150 4.72 -23.06 3.14
CA TRP A 150 6.10 -23.60 3.23
C TRP A 150 7.17 -22.69 2.60
N GLY A 151 6.92 -21.38 2.55
CA GLY A 151 7.79 -20.39 1.92
C GLY A 151 7.63 -20.27 0.40
N TYR A 152 6.84 -21.13 -0.24
CA TYR A 152 6.56 -21.03 -1.67
C TYR A 152 5.41 -20.08 -1.95
N GLY A 153 5.55 -19.30 -3.00
CA GLY A 153 4.47 -18.46 -3.54
C GLY A 153 4.59 -18.37 -5.04
N LYS A 154 3.51 -18.02 -5.74
CA LYS A 154 3.54 -17.83 -7.19
C LYS A 154 2.57 -16.77 -7.65
N ASP A 155 2.91 -16.07 -8.72
CA ASP A 155 1.96 -15.32 -9.53
C ASP A 155 1.66 -16.08 -10.84
N THR A 156 0.94 -15.49 -11.79
CA THR A 156 0.61 -16.14 -13.07
C THR A 156 1.84 -16.62 -13.86
N PHE A 157 3.02 -16.01 -13.65
CA PHE A 157 4.22 -16.25 -14.46
C PHE A 157 5.40 -16.79 -13.67
N GLU A 158 5.56 -16.35 -12.43
CA GLU A 158 6.76 -16.55 -11.63
C GLU A 158 6.46 -17.33 -10.36
N VAL A 159 7.43 -18.16 -9.95
CA VAL A 159 7.40 -18.90 -8.69
C VAL A 159 8.52 -18.39 -7.80
N TYR A 160 8.25 -18.31 -6.51
CA TYR A 160 9.13 -17.76 -5.50
C TYR A 160 9.29 -18.73 -4.34
N TYR A 161 10.48 -18.76 -3.74
CA TYR A 161 10.75 -19.38 -2.46
C TYR A 161 11.36 -18.35 -1.52
N MET A 162 10.70 -18.08 -0.39
CA MET A 162 11.08 -17.07 0.60
C MET A 162 11.46 -15.73 -0.05
N GLY A 163 10.60 -15.24 -0.95
CA GLY A 163 10.80 -13.98 -1.66
C GLY A 163 11.82 -14.01 -2.80
N ARG A 164 12.49 -15.14 -3.05
CA ARG A 164 13.44 -15.29 -4.18
C ARG A 164 12.78 -16.01 -5.33
N LYS A 165 12.85 -15.42 -6.52
CA LYS A 165 12.40 -16.09 -7.75
C LYS A 165 13.16 -17.40 -7.95
N ILE A 166 12.42 -18.48 -8.19
CA ILE A 166 12.97 -19.76 -8.64
C ILE A 166 13.08 -19.67 -10.16
N ASN A 167 14.30 -19.77 -10.69
CA ASN A 167 14.52 -19.72 -12.13
C ASN A 167 13.98 -20.98 -12.80
N ASP A 168 13.46 -20.82 -14.01
CA ASP A 168 12.93 -21.86 -14.90
C ASP A 168 11.68 -22.63 -14.39
N ALA A 169 11.24 -22.37 -13.16
CA ALA A 169 10.03 -22.96 -12.61
C ALA A 169 8.76 -22.60 -13.39
N ARG A 170 7.93 -23.61 -13.65
CA ARG A 170 6.67 -23.45 -14.40
C ARG A 170 5.50 -23.15 -13.48
N SER A 171 5.19 -21.86 -13.29
CA SER A 171 4.06 -21.43 -12.44
C SER A 171 2.74 -22.14 -12.79
N SER A 172 2.46 -22.41 -14.07
CA SER A 172 1.22 -23.06 -14.50
C SER A 172 1.01 -24.47 -13.92
N SER A 173 2.09 -25.22 -13.67
CA SER A 173 2.06 -26.59 -13.14
C SER A 173 2.64 -26.72 -11.73
N PHE A 174 3.16 -25.64 -11.14
CA PHE A 174 3.86 -25.67 -9.87
C PHE A 174 2.93 -26.04 -8.71
N LYS A 175 3.32 -27.04 -7.93
CA LYS A 175 2.62 -27.48 -6.72
C LYS A 175 3.60 -27.74 -5.58
N VAL A 176 3.21 -27.32 -4.38
CA VAL A 176 3.97 -27.55 -3.15
C VAL A 176 3.63 -28.94 -2.63
N LEU A 177 4.67 -29.71 -2.28
CA LEU A 177 4.57 -31.00 -1.62
C LEU A 177 4.76 -30.79 -0.10
N LYS A 178 5.10 -31.84 0.65
CA LYS A 178 5.40 -31.73 2.09
C LYS A 178 6.89 -31.45 2.33
N ASP A 179 7.21 -31.01 3.55
CA ASP A 179 8.57 -30.93 4.08
C ASP A 179 9.55 -30.08 3.23
N GLY A 180 9.03 -29.04 2.57
CA GLY A 180 9.83 -28.10 1.77
C GLY A 180 10.07 -28.54 0.33
N TYR A 181 9.52 -29.68 -0.08
CA TYR A 181 9.52 -30.09 -1.49
C TYR A 181 8.41 -29.38 -2.27
N ALA A 182 8.65 -29.19 -3.56
CA ALA A 182 7.68 -28.75 -4.55
C ALA A 182 8.05 -29.37 -5.90
N GLU A 183 7.14 -29.37 -6.86
CA GLU A 183 7.45 -29.80 -8.22
C GLU A 183 6.65 -29.00 -9.23
N ASP A 184 7.13 -28.98 -10.46
CA ASP A 184 6.36 -28.60 -11.63
C ASP A 184 6.34 -29.74 -12.66
N ALA A 185 5.97 -29.45 -13.91
CA ALA A 185 5.88 -30.47 -14.95
C ALA A 185 7.24 -31.09 -15.35
N PHE A 186 8.37 -30.48 -14.99
CA PHE A 186 9.70 -30.85 -15.45
C PHE A 186 10.67 -31.15 -14.31
N ASP A 187 10.57 -30.42 -13.20
CA ASP A 187 11.57 -30.45 -12.13
C ASP A 187 10.93 -30.63 -10.75
N THR A 188 11.68 -31.27 -9.86
CA THR A 188 11.42 -31.30 -8.42
C THR A 188 12.34 -30.31 -7.73
N TYR A 189 11.82 -29.61 -6.73
CA TYR A 189 12.51 -28.58 -5.98
C TYR A 189 12.52 -28.91 -4.49
N TYR A 190 13.63 -28.65 -3.83
CA TYR A 190 13.75 -28.64 -2.39
C TYR A 190 14.17 -27.25 -1.94
N ARG A 191 13.31 -26.59 -1.16
CA ARG A 191 13.54 -25.22 -0.65
C ARG A 191 13.98 -24.24 -1.77
N GLY A 192 13.26 -24.28 -2.88
CA GLY A 192 13.49 -23.41 -4.04
C GLY A 192 14.69 -23.77 -4.93
N LYS A 193 15.36 -24.90 -4.69
CA LYS A 193 16.46 -25.39 -5.53
C LYS A 193 16.07 -26.67 -6.23
N VAL A 194 16.37 -26.79 -7.52
CA VAL A 194 16.16 -28.02 -8.30
C VAL A 194 16.92 -29.18 -7.65
N VAL A 195 16.25 -30.31 -7.47
CA VAL A 195 16.81 -31.59 -7.03
C VAL A 195 17.02 -32.44 -8.28
N LYS A 196 18.24 -32.92 -8.48
CA LYS A 196 18.61 -33.84 -9.56
C LYS A 196 18.82 -35.24 -9.01
#